data_AF-A0AAD7Z962-F1
#
_entry.id   AF-A0AAD7Z962-F1
#
_cell.length_a   1.000
_cell.length_b   1.000
_cell.length_c   1.000
_cell.angle_alpha   90.00
_cell.angle_beta   90.00
_cell.angle_gamma   90.00
#
_symmetry.space_group_name_H-M   'P 1'
#
loop_
_entity.id
_entity.type
_entity.pdbx_description
1 polymer ?
#
loop_
_entity_poly.entity_id
_entity_poly.type
_entity_poly.pdbx_seq_one_letter_code
_entity_poly.pdbx_strand_id
1 'polypeptide(L)' 'MAVQDWAQSLRGVRLDVPEAVLSGENVGLVCDYDLEQAALYSIKWYRGDEEFYRYVPKESPPTRVFPLPGIHVD' A
#
# COMPACT_ATOMS: atom_id res chain seq x y z
N MET A 1 -7.47 -37.31 4.11
CA MET A 1 -7.53 -35.96 3.51
C MET A 1 -7.61 -34.97 4.65
N ALA A 2 -6.50 -34.32 4.99
CA ALA A 2 -6.49 -33.21 5.92
C ALA A 2 -5.88 -32.04 5.14
N VAL A 3 -6.71 -31.10 4.69
CA VAL A 3 -6.20 -29.81 4.26
C VAL A 3 -6.01 -29.02 5.55
N GLN A 4 -4.75 -28.87 5.92
CA GLN A 4 -4.33 -28.20 7.12
C GLN A 4 -4.50 -26.69 6.88
N ASP A 5 -5.65 -26.13 7.26
CA ASP A 5 -5.96 -24.69 7.18
C ASP A 5 -5.09 -23.93 8.19
N TRP A 6 -3.92 -23.51 7.73
CA TRP A 6 -3.14 -22.49 8.41
C TRP A 6 -3.53 -21.16 7.77
N ALA A 7 -3.86 -20.15 8.58
CA ALA A 7 -4.09 -18.81 8.06
C ALA A 7 -2.83 -18.37 7.29
N GLN A 8 -2.92 -18.34 5.96
CA GLN A 8 -1.84 -17.86 5.10
C GLN A 8 -1.80 -16.34 5.22
N SER A 9 -0.78 -15.83 5.89
CA SER A 9 -0.50 -14.39 5.96
C SER A 9 0.21 -13.92 4.69
N LEU A 10 0.07 -12.64 4.36
CA LEU A 10 0.86 -11.98 3.32
C LEU A 10 2.36 -12.29 3.50
N ARG A 11 3.05 -12.65 2.41
CA ARG A 11 4.48 -12.96 2.42
C ARG A 11 5.29 -11.96 1.62
N GLY A 12 6.61 -11.99 1.84
CA GLY A 12 7.57 -11.24 1.02
C GLY A 12 7.37 -9.73 1.04
N VAL A 13 6.77 -9.18 2.10
CA VAL A 13 6.48 -7.75 2.19
C VAL A 13 7.79 -6.98 2.25
N ARG A 14 8.04 -6.16 1.24
CA ARG A 14 9.20 -5.29 1.14
C ARG A 14 8.74 -3.88 0.78
N LEU A 15 9.22 -2.91 1.54
CA LEU A 15 9.06 -1.50 1.21
C LEU A 15 10.35 -1.01 0.58
N ASP A 16 10.23 -0.40 -0.60
CA ASP A 16 11.30 0.37 -1.24
C ASP A 16 10.87 1.83 -1.26
N VAL A 17 11.43 2.58 -0.32
CA VAL A 17 11.13 3.98 -0.03
C VAL A 17 12.45 4.68 0.29
N PRO A 18 12.77 5.81 -0.37
CA PRO A 18 13.97 6.57 -0.04
C PRO A 18 13.95 7.08 1.40
N GLU A 19 15.11 7.10 2.05
CA GLU A 19 15.26 7.63 3.42
C GLU A 19 14.93 9.14 3.47
N ALA A 20 15.31 9.87 2.44
CA ALA A 20 15.01 11.28 2.27
C ALA A 20 14.95 11.67 0.79
N VAL A 21 14.15 12.68 0.48
CA VAL A 21 14.06 13.31 -0.84
C VAL A 21 14.06 14.82 -0.70
N LEU A 22 14.49 15.53 -1.75
CA LEU A 22 14.42 17.00 -1.73
C LEU A 22 12.97 17.46 -1.86
N SER A 23 12.66 18.56 -1.17
CA SER A 23 11.31 19.14 -1.23
C SER A 23 10.95 19.55 -2.65
N GLY A 24 9.81 19.05 -3.14
CA GLY A 24 9.31 19.32 -4.49
C GLY A 24 9.74 18.28 -5.54
N GLU A 25 10.58 17.31 -5.19
CA GLU A 25 10.85 16.16 -6.05
C GLU A 25 9.76 15.10 -5.91
N ASN A 26 9.58 14.32 -6.99
CA ASN A 26 8.69 13.17 -6.99
C ASN A 26 9.39 11.96 -6.40
N VAL A 27 8.64 11.15 -5.64
CA VAL A 27 9.15 9.92 -5.03
C VAL A 27 8.21 8.77 -5.29
N GLY A 28 8.77 7.60 -5.61
CA GLY A 28 8.04 6.34 -5.65
C GLY A 28 7.98 5.72 -4.26
N LEU A 29 6.78 5.39 -3.78
CA LEU A 29 6.58 4.54 -2.61
C LEU A 29 6.18 3.15 -3.09
N VAL A 30 7.11 2.20 -3.04
CA VAL A 30 6.90 0.86 -3.58
C VAL A 30 6.72 -0.14 -2.43
N CYS A 31 5.70 -0.99 -2.57
CA CYS A 31 5.42 -2.09 -1.65
C CYS A 31 5.28 -3.37 -2.47
N ASP A 32 6.31 -4.20 -2.43
CA ASP A 32 6.28 -5.55 -3.00
C ASP A 32 5.68 -6.50 -1.98
N TYR A 33 4.80 -7.40 -2.43
CA TYR A 33 4.18 -8.40 -1.58
C TYR A 33 3.72 -9.60 -2.40
N ASP A 34 3.67 -10.76 -1.76
CA ASP A 34 3.15 -12.00 -2.33
C ASP A 34 1.81 -12.35 -1.65
N LEU A 35 0.74 -12.32 -2.44
CA LEU A 35 -0.61 -12.71 -2.02
C LEU A 35 -0.84 -14.22 -2.07
N GLU A 36 0.09 -15.00 -2.60
CA GLU A 36 -0.08 -16.41 -2.93
C GLU A 36 -1.36 -16.63 -3.77
N GLN A 37 -2.44 -17.13 -3.17
CA GLN A 37 -3.74 -17.35 -3.81
C GLN A 37 -4.85 -16.44 -3.27
N ALA A 38 -4.52 -15.51 -2.36
CA ALA A 38 -5.46 -14.59 -1.77
C ALA A 38 -5.71 -13.36 -2.67
N ALA A 39 -6.85 -12.71 -2.46
CA ALA A 39 -7.14 -11.41 -3.05
C ALA A 39 -6.59 -10.29 -2.16
N LEU A 40 -6.03 -9.25 -2.79
CA LEU A 40 -5.66 -8.03 -2.07
C LEU A 40 -6.91 -7.38 -1.46
N TYR A 41 -6.84 -7.08 -0.16
CA TYR A 41 -7.89 -6.32 0.52
C TYR A 41 -7.74 -4.81 0.27
N SER A 42 -6.59 -4.24 0.62
CA SER A 42 -6.29 -2.83 0.38
C SER A 42 -4.79 -2.52 0.53
N ILE A 43 -4.31 -1.47 -0.15
CA ILE A 43 -3.05 -0.80 0.13
C ILE A 43 -3.38 0.60 0.67
N LYS A 44 -2.66 1.03 1.72
CA LYS A 44 -2.83 2.36 2.30
C LYS A 44 -1.47 2.96 2.63
N TRP A 45 -1.29 4.23 2.32
CA TRP A 45 -0.12 4.99 2.74
C TRP A 45 -0.51 6.06 3.76
N TYR A 46 0.33 6.16 4.79
CA TYR A 46 0.17 7.08 5.90
C TYR A 46 1.44 7.91 6.09
N ARG A 47 1.27 9.16 6.51
CA ARG A 47 2.35 9.95 7.11
C ARG A 47 1.96 10.24 8.55
N GLY A 48 2.68 9.62 9.50
CA GLY A 48 2.21 9.56 10.88
C GLY A 48 0.86 8.84 10.94
N ASP A 49 -0.16 9.49 11.47
CA ASP A 49 -1.50 8.93 11.62
C ASP A 49 -2.47 9.35 10.50
N GLU A 50 -2.02 10.19 9.56
CA GLU A 50 -2.85 10.71 8.47
C GLU A 50 -2.68 9.88 7.20
N GLU A 51 -3.79 9.28 6.75
CA GLU A 51 -3.86 8.56 5.48
C GLU A 51 -3.87 9.58 4.33
N PHE A 52 -3.03 9.37 3.31
CA PHE A 52 -2.99 10.24 2.14
C PHE A 52 -3.28 9.50 0.81
N TYR A 53 -3.19 8.16 0.80
CA TYR A 53 -3.51 7.33 -0.35
C TYR A 53 -4.12 5.99 0.06
N ARG A 54 -5.11 5.52 -0.72
CA ARG A 54 -5.69 4.18 -0.60
C ARG A 54 -5.97 3.58 -1.96
N TYR A 55 -5.66 2.29 -2.10
CA TYR A 55 -6.09 1.44 -3.20
C TYR A 55 -6.91 0.25 -2.64
N VAL A 56 -8.14 0.08 -3.13
CA VAL A 56 -9.05 -1.03 -2.82
C VAL A 56 -9.55 -1.61 -4.15
N PRO A 57 -9.06 -2.80 -4.58
CA PRO A 57 -9.42 -3.38 -5.88
C PRO A 57 -10.92 -3.54 -6.15
N LYS A 58 -11.70 -3.69 -5.08
CA LYS A 58 -13.15 -3.93 -5.13
C LYS A 58 -13.99 -2.64 -5.19
N GLU A 59 -13.38 -1.46 -5.05
CA GLU A 59 -14.08 -0.17 -5.13
C GLU A 59 -14.07 0.41 -6.56
N SER A 60 -15.01 1.33 -6.82
CA SER A 60 -15.08 2.12 -8.05
C SER A 60 -15.26 3.60 -7.70
N PRO A 61 -14.24 4.47 -7.88
CA PRO A 61 -12.91 4.14 -8.37
C PRO A 61 -12.10 3.30 -7.35
N PRO A 62 -11.11 2.50 -7.80
CA PRO A 62 -10.33 1.66 -6.91
C PRO A 62 -9.30 2.46 -6.09
N THR A 63 -9.01 3.70 -6.49
CA THR A 63 -8.05 4.59 -5.84
C THR A 63 -8.77 5.76 -5.18
N ARG A 64 -8.31 6.14 -3.98
CA ARG A 64 -8.73 7.35 -3.29
C ARG A 64 -7.51 8.10 -2.75
N VAL A 65 -7.43 9.39 -3.04
CA VAL A 65 -6.43 10.30 -2.50
C VAL A 65 -7.07 11.15 -1.41
N PHE A 66 -6.41 11.25 -0.27
CA PHE A 66 -6.83 12.11 0.84
C PHE A 66 -5.87 13.30 0.91
N PRO A 67 -6.37 14.55 0.80
CA PRO A 67 -5.50 15.72 0.84
C PRO A 67 -4.72 15.79 2.15
N LEU A 68 -3.40 15.86 2.06
CA LEU A 68 -2.50 16.06 3.20
C LEU A 68 -1.52 17.21 2.86
N PRO A 69 -1.43 18.26 3.71
CA PRO A 69 -0.56 19.40 3.43
C PRO A 69 0.89 19.01 3.12
N GLY A 70 1.41 19.48 1.99
CA GLY A 70 2.77 19.20 1.53
C GLY A 70 2.98 17.83 0.87
N ILE A 71 1.91 17.04 0.66
CA ILE A 71 1.94 15.83 -0.18
C ILE A 71 1.00 16.02 -1.36
N HIS A 72 1.50 15.72 -2.55
CA HIS A 72 0.70 15.58 -3.76
C HIS A 72 0.85 14.15 -4.27
N VAL A 73 -0.27 13.53 -4.65
CA VAL A 73 -0.30 12.21 -5.25
C VAL A 73 -0.85 12.36 -6.66
N ASP A 74 -0.10 11.89 -7.64
CA ASP A 74 -0.41 11.92 -9.08
C ASP A 74 -1.16 10.67 -9.58
#